data_AF-A0AAV4SFJ2-F1
#
_entry.id   AF-A0AAV4SFJ2-F1
#
_cell.length_a   1.000
_cell.length_b   1.000
_cell.length_c   1.000
_cell.angle_alpha   90.00
_cell.angle_beta   90.00
_cell.angle_gamma   90.00
#
_symmetry.space_group_name_H-M   'P 1'
#
loop_
_entity.id
_entity.type
_entity.pdbx_description
1 polymer ?
#
loop_
_entity_poly.entity_id
_entity_poly.type
_entity_poly.pdbx_seq_one_letter_code
_entity_poly.pdbx_strand_id
1 'polypeptide(L)'
;MTSPALEFTKAICKVLSLDNSLGDVVLKVRRDLLRIVGVKEFSDEAEWRDPCLSFLLTEVICKGCSTCSNIDLCREQYVINELTGIPVWLCSICKFPYDTKEIESMMIECVHRKSMAHVLQDLQCVKCKMIKDRNMTLLFMCWKIYYSFT
;
A
#
# COMPACT_ATOMS: atom_id res chain seq x y z
N MET A 1 13.91 -3.62 -7.41
CA MET A 1 14.80 -2.43 -7.55
C MET A 1 15.52 -2.54 -8.89
N THR A 2 15.22 -1.66 -9.84
CA THR A 2 15.77 -1.72 -11.22
C THR A 2 17.02 -0.87 -11.41
N SER A 3 17.20 0.22 -10.64
CA SER A 3 18.44 1.02 -10.63
C SER A 3 18.64 1.75 -9.29
N PRO A 4 19.72 1.47 -8.52
CA PRO A 4 19.98 2.15 -7.25
C PRO A 4 20.14 3.68 -7.39
N ALA A 5 20.76 4.14 -8.48
CA ALA A 5 20.98 5.57 -8.73
C ALA A 5 19.67 6.34 -8.96
N LEU A 6 18.71 5.71 -9.64
CA LEU A 6 17.39 6.28 -9.87
C LEU A 6 16.61 6.39 -8.54
N GLU A 7 16.60 5.33 -7.73
CA GLU A 7 15.90 5.35 -6.44
C GLU A 7 16.50 6.37 -5.48
N PHE A 8 17.83 6.50 -5.44
CA PHE A 8 18.50 7.55 -4.68
C PHE A 8 18.08 8.95 -5.15
N THR A 9 18.08 9.18 -6.48
CA THR A 9 17.67 10.45 -7.08
C THR A 9 16.24 10.83 -6.68
N LYS A 10 15.31 9.87 -6.74
CA LYS A 10 13.92 10.14 -6.35
C LYS A 10 13.80 10.41 -4.84
N ALA A 11 14.50 9.63 -4.01
CA ALA A 11 14.46 9.77 -2.56
C ALA A 11 14.96 11.15 -2.11
N ILE A 12 16.12 11.58 -2.61
CA ILE A 12 16.69 12.87 -2.21
C ILE A 12 15.82 14.04 -2.69
N CYS A 13 15.30 13.98 -3.93
CA CYS A 13 14.38 15.00 -4.43
C CYS A 13 13.08 15.04 -3.63
N LYS A 14 12.56 13.87 -3.20
CA LYS A 14 11.35 13.80 -2.38
C LYS A 14 11.58 14.40 -0.99
N VAL A 15 12.69 14.07 -0.34
CA VAL A 15 13.04 14.63 0.98
C VAL A 15 13.21 16.15 0.89
N LEU A 16 13.93 16.65 -0.12
CA LEU A 16 14.09 18.09 -0.30
C LEU A 16 12.77 18.81 -0.61
N SER A 17 11.84 18.14 -1.31
CA SER A 17 10.50 18.69 -1.58
C SER A 17 9.61 18.86 -0.35
N LEU A 18 10.01 18.31 0.81
CA LEU A 18 9.28 18.54 2.07
C LEU A 18 9.39 19.99 2.54
N ASP A 19 10.43 20.71 2.09
CA ASP A 19 10.55 22.16 2.31
C ASP A 19 9.97 22.93 1.12
N ASN A 20 8.81 23.55 1.35
CA ASN A 20 8.09 24.31 0.33
C ASN A 20 8.88 25.53 -0.18
N SER A 21 9.86 26.03 0.56
CA SER A 21 10.68 27.18 0.13
C SER A 21 11.66 26.82 -1.00
N LEU A 22 11.95 25.52 -1.19
CA LEU A 22 12.93 25.02 -2.15
C LEU A 22 12.30 24.49 -3.45
N GLY A 23 11.00 24.63 -3.66
CA GLY A 23 10.25 23.98 -4.76
C GLY A 23 10.92 24.13 -6.14
N ASP A 24 11.20 25.35 -6.57
CA ASP A 24 11.81 25.61 -7.89
C ASP A 24 13.23 25.03 -8.03
N VAL A 25 14.01 25.09 -6.95
CA VAL A 25 15.37 24.55 -6.90
C VAL A 25 15.32 23.02 -7.00
N VAL A 26 14.42 22.39 -6.25
CA VAL A 26 14.22 20.93 -6.25
C VAL A 26 13.75 20.45 -7.61
N LEU A 27 12.85 21.17 -8.29
CA LEU A 27 12.43 20.83 -9.66
C LEU A 27 13.60 20.86 -10.64
N LYS A 28 14.46 21.88 -10.56
CA LYS A 28 15.65 21.99 -11.41
C LYS A 28 16.64 20.84 -11.14
N VAL A 29 16.93 20.57 -9.87
CA VAL A 29 17.82 19.47 -9.45
C VAL A 29 17.27 18.12 -9.91
N ARG A 30 15.97 17.88 -9.73
CA ARG A 30 15.30 16.65 -10.18
C ARG A 30 15.48 16.44 -11.69
N ARG A 31 15.26 17.48 -12.50
CA ARG A 31 15.46 17.40 -13.96
C ARG A 31 16.91 17.07 -14.32
N ASP A 32 17.86 17.76 -13.68
CA ASP A 32 19.28 17.57 -13.95
C ASP A 32 19.76 16.16 -13.55
N LEU A 33 19.35 15.66 -12.40
CA LEU A 33 19.68 14.31 -11.92
C LEU A 33 19.05 13.22 -12.78
N LEU A 34 17.78 13.34 -13.15
CA LEU A 34 17.11 12.37 -14.03
C LEU A 34 17.79 12.31 -15.40
N ARG A 35 18.24 13.44 -15.94
CA ARG A 35 19.04 13.49 -17.18
C ARG A 35 20.36 12.75 -17.03
N ILE A 36 21.06 12.87 -15.90
CA ILE A 36 22.32 12.14 -15.63
C ILE A 36 22.07 10.62 -15.58
N VAL A 37 20.98 10.20 -14.96
CA VAL A 37 20.60 8.77 -14.87
C VAL A 37 19.99 8.24 -16.18
N GLY A 38 19.71 9.11 -17.16
CA GLY A 38 19.16 8.73 -18.47
C GLY A 38 17.65 8.45 -18.46
N VAL A 39 16.92 8.94 -17.45
CA VAL A 39 15.47 8.74 -17.30
C VAL A 39 14.73 10.03 -17.65
N LYS A 40 13.61 9.92 -18.38
CA LYS A 40 12.79 11.07 -18.76
C LYS A 40 12.04 11.62 -17.55
N GLU A 41 11.94 12.95 -17.45
CA GLU A 41 11.30 13.63 -16.29
C GLU A 41 9.86 13.18 -16.01
N PHE A 42 9.12 12.86 -17.07
CA PHE A 42 7.70 12.49 -17.04
C PHE A 42 7.44 11.00 -17.32
N SER A 43 8.45 10.12 -17.22
CA SER A 43 8.19 8.68 -17.28
C SER A 43 7.63 8.17 -15.96
N ASP A 44 6.83 7.09 -16.03
CA ASP A 44 6.33 6.39 -14.84
C ASP A 44 7.48 5.93 -13.92
N GLU A 45 8.63 5.62 -14.51
CA GLU A 45 9.85 5.24 -13.79
C GLU A 45 10.46 6.39 -12.99
N ALA A 46 10.21 7.66 -13.34
CA ALA A 46 10.73 8.83 -12.62
C ALA A 46 9.85 9.22 -11.42
N GLU A 47 8.63 8.69 -11.35
CA GLU A 47 7.70 8.97 -10.26
C GLU A 47 8.26 8.45 -8.93
N TRP A 48 8.15 9.26 -7.88
CA TRP A 48 8.45 8.77 -6.53
C TRP A 48 7.30 7.90 -6.05
N ARG A 49 7.62 6.65 -5.74
CA ARG A 49 6.71 5.74 -5.04
C ARG A 49 7.33 5.44 -3.69
N ASP A 50 6.53 5.55 -2.65
CA ASP A 50 6.96 5.24 -1.29
C ASP A 50 7.49 3.79 -1.26
N PRO A 51 8.79 3.57 -0.99
CA PRO A 51 9.37 2.24 -0.98
C PRO A 51 8.96 1.44 0.25
N CYS A 52 8.42 2.09 1.28
CA CYS A 52 8.03 1.44 2.52
C CYS A 52 6.77 0.60 2.29
N LEU A 53 6.87 -0.70 2.56
CA LEU A 53 5.71 -1.57 2.71
C LEU A 53 4.76 -0.94 3.75
N SER A 54 3.47 -1.09 3.51
CA SER A 54 2.42 -0.62 4.38
C SER A 54 1.38 -1.73 4.48
N PHE A 55 0.99 -2.06 5.70
CA PHE A 55 -0.12 -2.98 5.94
C PHE A 55 -0.99 -2.44 7.06
N LEU A 56 -2.09 -1.81 6.67
CA LEU A 56 -3.01 -1.17 7.59
C LEU A 56 -4.04 -2.15 8.14
N LEU A 57 -3.98 -2.42 9.44
CA LEU A 57 -5.10 -2.99 10.18
C LEU A 57 -6.06 -1.87 10.58
N THR A 58 -7.31 -2.00 10.16
CA THR A 58 -8.37 -1.03 10.46
C THR A 58 -9.05 -1.38 11.77
N GLU A 59 -9.50 -0.34 12.50
CA GLU A 59 -10.40 -0.49 13.65
C GLU A 59 -9.83 -1.34 14.81
N VAL A 60 -8.53 -1.21 15.09
CA VAL A 60 -7.91 -1.92 16.21
C VAL A 60 -8.23 -1.20 17.53
N ILE A 61 -8.86 -1.91 18.46
CA ILE A 61 -9.27 -1.37 19.76
C ILE A 61 -8.21 -1.69 20.81
N CYS A 62 -7.66 -0.66 21.47
CA CYS A 62 -6.73 -0.85 22.58
C CYS A 62 -7.46 -1.31 23.85
N LYS A 63 -7.04 -2.43 24.45
CA LYS A 63 -7.60 -2.91 25.74
C LYS A 63 -7.25 -2.02 26.95
N GLY A 64 -6.18 -1.22 26.85
CA GLY A 64 -5.73 -0.34 27.93
C GLY A 64 -6.49 0.99 28.01
N CYS A 65 -6.72 1.66 26.87
CA CYS A 65 -7.39 2.98 26.83
C CYS A 65 -8.68 3.01 26.02
N SER A 66 -9.12 1.86 25.49
CA SER A 66 -10.33 1.70 24.66
C SER A 66 -10.37 2.58 23.40
N THR A 67 -9.24 3.14 22.99
CA THR A 67 -9.18 3.90 21.74
C THR A 67 -9.22 2.96 20.54
N CYS A 68 -10.03 3.30 19.55
CA CYS A 68 -10.08 2.66 18.25
C CYS A 68 -9.21 3.46 17.27
N SER A 69 -8.23 2.81 16.68
CA SER A 69 -7.33 3.44 15.70
C SER A 69 -6.86 2.42 14.68
N ASN A 70 -6.45 2.89 13.51
CA ASN A 70 -5.78 2.06 12.53
C ASN A 70 -4.30 1.91 12.90
N ILE A 71 -3.70 0.76 12.58
CA ILE A 71 -2.28 0.46 12.85
C ILE A 71 -1.63 0.01 11.53
N ASP A 72 -0.55 0.66 11.11
CA ASP A 72 0.26 0.17 10.00
C ASP A 72 1.39 -0.73 10.52
N LEU A 73 1.24 -2.04 10.33
CA LEU A 73 2.16 -3.04 10.89
C LEU A 73 3.60 -2.91 10.37
N CYS A 74 3.79 -2.29 9.20
CA CYS A 74 5.11 -2.14 8.58
C CYS A 74 5.83 -0.84 8.99
N ARG A 75 5.09 0.15 9.50
CA ARG A 75 5.60 1.49 9.78
C ARG A 75 5.59 1.83 11.27
N GLU A 76 4.66 1.25 12.03
CA GLU A 76 4.47 1.59 13.43
C GLU A 76 5.56 0.96 14.29
N GLN A 77 5.92 1.67 15.37
CA GLN A 77 6.89 1.18 16.32
C GLN A 77 6.39 -0.10 17.00
N TYR A 78 7.26 -1.11 17.06
CA TYR A 78 7.05 -2.34 17.80
C TYR A 78 8.26 -2.62 18.68
N VAL A 79 8.04 -3.41 19.73
CA VAL A 79 9.10 -3.95 20.58
C VAL A 79 9.26 -5.43 20.26
N ILE A 80 10.49 -5.91 20.18
CA ILE A 80 10.76 -7.34 20.02
C ILE A 80 10.69 -7.97 21.41
N ASN A 81 9.82 -8.97 21.59
CA ASN A 81 9.80 -9.74 22.82
C ASN A 81 11.07 -10.61 22.91
N GLU A 82 11.93 -10.37 23.89
CA GLU A 82 13.23 -11.05 24.02
C GLU A 82 13.10 -12.58 24.21
N LEU A 83 11.98 -13.06 24.76
CA LEU A 83 11.77 -14.48 25.05
C LEU A 83 11.28 -15.26 23.82
N THR A 84 10.46 -14.62 22.97
CA THR A 84 9.82 -15.28 21.82
C THR A 84 10.37 -14.83 20.47
N GLY A 85 11.06 -13.69 20.42
CA GLY A 85 11.52 -13.04 19.19
C GLY A 85 10.38 -12.40 18.37
N ILE A 86 9.15 -12.39 18.89
CA ILE A 86 7.96 -11.95 18.16
C ILE A 86 7.75 -10.44 18.37
N PRO A 87 7.43 -9.67 17.32
CA PRO A 87 7.13 -8.24 17.46
C PRO A 87 5.81 -8.02 18.21
N VAL A 88 5.80 -7.00 19.07
CA VAL A 88 4.65 -6.54 19.83
C VAL A 88 4.42 -5.07 19.53
N TRP A 89 3.31 -4.76 18.85
CA TRP A 89 2.90 -3.40 18.57
C TRP A 89 2.33 -2.73 19.82
N LEU A 90 2.54 -1.43 19.94
CA LEU A 90 2.08 -0.64 21.10
C LEU A 90 1.00 0.35 20.67
N CYS A 91 0.06 0.62 21.57
CA CYS A 91 -0.92 1.69 21.36
C CYS A 91 -0.21 3.04 21.19
N SER A 92 -0.61 3.82 20.19
CA SER A 92 -0.03 5.14 19.92
C SER A 92 -0.19 6.11 21.10
N ILE A 93 -1.28 5.98 21.88
CA ILE A 93 -1.65 6.87 22.99
C ILE A 93 -1.08 6.38 24.32
N CYS A 94 -1.53 5.22 24.81
CA CYS A 94 -1.20 4.75 26.17
C CYS A 94 0.01 3.80 26.21
N LYS A 95 0.60 3.47 25.06
CA LYS A 95 1.72 2.51 24.92
C LYS A 95 1.44 1.10 25.46
N PHE A 96 0.19 0.78 25.75
CA PHE A 96 -0.23 -0.56 26.13
C PHE A 96 0.03 -1.54 24.96
N PRO A 97 0.62 -2.71 25.21
CA PRO A 97 0.93 -3.69 24.18
C PRO A 97 -0.34 -4.33 23.62
N TYR A 98 -0.46 -4.40 22.30
CA TYR A 98 -1.50 -5.18 21.65
C TYR A 98 -1.23 -6.68 21.80
N ASP A 99 -2.30 -7.47 21.89
CA ASP A 99 -2.18 -8.93 21.88
C ASP A 99 -1.81 -9.39 20.47
N THR A 100 -0.63 -10.00 20.34
CA THR A 100 -0.14 -10.49 19.05
C THR A 100 -1.09 -11.50 18.41
N LYS A 101 -1.80 -12.32 19.19
CA LYS A 101 -2.76 -13.29 18.66
C LYS A 101 -3.98 -12.62 18.04
N GLU A 102 -4.43 -11.51 18.63
CA GLU A 102 -5.53 -10.72 18.07
C GLU A 102 -5.10 -10.05 16.77
N ILE A 103 -3.90 -9.46 16.75
CA ILE A 103 -3.32 -8.88 15.53
C ILE A 103 -3.23 -9.95 14.42
N GLU A 104 -2.73 -11.15 14.75
CA GLU A 104 -2.65 -12.27 13.81
C GLU A 104 -4.04 -12.68 13.28
N SER A 105 -5.03 -12.82 14.16
CA SER A 105 -6.41 -13.12 13.76
C SER A 105 -6.97 -12.07 12.80
N MET A 106 -6.75 -10.78 13.09
CA MET A 106 -7.17 -9.69 12.21
C MET A 106 -6.47 -9.74 10.84
N MET A 107 -5.18 -10.09 10.80
CA MET A 107 -4.46 -10.29 9.54
C MET A 107 -5.05 -11.44 8.72
N ILE A 108 -5.37 -12.57 9.37
CA ILE A 108 -6.02 -13.71 8.73
C ILE A 108 -7.39 -13.31 8.17
N GLU A 109 -8.19 -12.57 8.94
CA GLU A 109 -9.48 -12.06 8.51
C GLU A 109 -9.36 -11.11 7.31
N CYS A 110 -8.33 -10.27 7.26
CA CYS A 110 -8.06 -9.42 6.09
C CYS A 110 -7.81 -10.24 4.82
N VAL A 111 -7.02 -11.31 4.91
CA VAL A 111 -6.77 -12.22 3.78
C VAL A 111 -8.04 -12.95 3.38
N HIS A 112 -8.80 -13.47 4.36
CA HIS A 112 -10.07 -14.14 4.11
C HIS A 112 -11.08 -13.22 3.42
N ARG A 113 -11.24 -11.98 3.90
CA ARG A 113 -12.11 -10.97 3.27
C ARG A 113 -11.69 -10.67 1.84
N LYS A 114 -10.39 -10.49 1.57
CA LYS A 114 -9.88 -10.26 0.20
C LYS A 114 -10.11 -11.46 -0.70
N SER A 115 -9.92 -12.68 -0.19
CA SER A 115 -10.20 -13.92 -0.92
C SER A 115 -11.69 -14.03 -1.29
N MET A 116 -12.58 -13.81 -0.31
CA MET A 116 -14.02 -13.81 -0.55
C MET A 116 -14.44 -12.72 -1.54
N ALA A 117 -13.93 -11.51 -1.41
CA ALA A 117 -14.18 -10.43 -2.36
C ALA A 117 -13.72 -10.78 -3.78
N HIS A 118 -12.57 -11.45 -3.92
CA HIS A 118 -12.07 -11.92 -5.20
C HIS A 118 -12.97 -13.02 -5.80
N VAL A 119 -13.43 -13.97 -4.99
CA VAL A 119 -14.33 -15.05 -5.45
C VAL A 119 -15.70 -14.51 -5.85
N LEU A 120 -16.21 -13.51 -5.13
CA LEU A 120 -17.53 -12.92 -5.33
C LEU A 120 -17.52 -11.69 -6.25
N GLN A 121 -16.38 -11.34 -6.85
CA GLN A 121 -16.28 -10.14 -7.67
C GLN A 121 -17.17 -10.22 -8.92
N ASP A 122 -17.71 -9.07 -9.30
CA ASP A 122 -18.44 -8.94 -10.56
C ASP A 122 -17.51 -9.09 -11.76
N LEU A 123 -18.04 -9.69 -12.82
CA LEU A 123 -17.35 -9.79 -14.10
C LEU A 123 -17.81 -8.68 -15.04
N GLN A 124 -16.87 -7.98 -15.69
CA GLN A 124 -17.18 -6.89 -16.63
C GLN A 124 -16.75 -7.20 -18.07
N CYS A 125 -17.59 -6.89 -19.06
CA CYS A 125 -17.19 -6.97 -20.48
C CYS A 125 -16.17 -5.88 -20.80
N VAL A 126 -15.05 -6.26 -21.42
CA VAL A 126 -14.00 -5.32 -21.85
C VAL A 126 -14.52 -4.25 -22.81
N LYS A 127 -15.47 -4.62 -23.68
CA LYS A 127 -15.98 -3.78 -24.77
C LYS A 127 -17.06 -2.80 -24.32
N CYS A 128 -18.13 -3.30 -23.71
CA CYS A 128 -19.27 -2.45 -23.33
C CYS A 128 -19.24 -1.99 -21.87
N LYS A 129 -18.28 -2.45 -21.07
CA LYS A 129 -18.13 -2.11 -19.64
C LYS A 129 -19.34 -2.46 -18.77
N MET A 130 -20.27 -3.25 -19.30
CA MET A 130 -21.42 -3.77 -18.55
C MET A 130 -21.00 -4.90 -17.63
N ILE A 131 -21.61 -4.93 -16.44
CA ILE A 131 -21.48 -6.02 -15.46
C ILE A 131 -22.29 -7.22 -15.94
N LYS A 132 -21.78 -8.43 -15.68
CA LYS A 132 -22.45 -9.69 -15.99
C LYS A 132 -23.64 -9.86 -15.07
N ASP A 133 -24.84 -9.85 -15.64
CA ASP A 133 -26.11 -9.99 -14.92
C ASP A 133 -26.54 -11.46 -14.74
N ARG A 134 -25.97 -12.40 -15.52
CA ARG A 134 -26.37 -13.82 -15.54
C ARG A 134 -25.19 -14.74 -15.29
N ASN A 135 -25.29 -15.64 -14.32
CA ASN A 135 -24.20 -16.55 -13.98
C ASN A 135 -23.93 -17.61 -15.07
N MET A 136 -24.98 -18.16 -15.68
CA MET A 136 -24.89 -19.31 -16.58
C MET A 136 -24.44 -18.99 -18.00
N THR A 137 -24.36 -17.71 -18.39
CA THR A 137 -23.96 -17.34 -19.76
C THR A 137 -22.44 -17.28 -19.86
N LEU A 138 -21.84 -18.05 -20.76
CA LEU A 138 -20.38 -18.07 -20.96
C LEU A 138 -19.83 -16.79 -21.62
N LEU A 139 -20.68 -16.08 -22.35
CA LEU A 139 -20.33 -14.90 -23.12
C LEU A 139 -21.32 -13.79 -22.85
N PHE A 140 -20.83 -12.55 -22.82
CA PHE A 140 -21.71 -11.40 -22.96
C PHE A 140 -22.29 -11.33 -24.37
N MET A 141 -23.36 -10.55 -24.55
CA MET A 141 -23.89 -10.21 -25.89
C MET A 141 -22.81 -9.60 -26.81
N CYS A 142 -21.74 -9.02 -26.23
CA CYS A 142 -20.57 -8.49 -26.91
C CYS A 142 -19.58 -9.57 -27.44
N TRP A 143 -19.83 -10.88 -27.21
CA TRP A 143 -19.00 -12.06 -27.59
C TRP A 143 -17.52 -12.00 -27.13
N LYS A 144 -17.19 -11.25 -26.07
CA LYS A 144 -15.83 -11.18 -25.49
C LYS A 144 -15.77 -11.70 -24.04
N ILE A 145 -14.58 -12.21 -23.69
CA ILE A 145 -14.22 -12.78 -22.39
C ILE A 145 -13.79 -11.68 -21.40
N TYR A 146 -13.97 -11.97 -20.12
CA TYR A 146 -13.91 -11.13 -18.91
C TYR A 146 -12.50 -10.57 -18.55
N TYR A 147 -12.47 -9.49 -17.76
CA TYR A 147 -11.37 -9.17 -16.84
C TYR A 147 -11.89 -9.21 -15.39
N SER A 148 -11.03 -9.64 -14.47
CA SER A 148 -11.17 -9.40 -13.03
C SER A 148 -10.75 -7.97 -12.72
N PHE A 149 -11.50 -7.28 -11.86
CA PHE A 149 -11.02 -6.03 -11.24
C PHE A 149 -10.18 -6.40 -10.02
N THR A 150 -8.86 -6.27 -10.14
CA THR A 150 -7.93 -6.27 -9.00
C THR A 150 -7.16 -4.98 -8.98
#